data_AF-A0A4V1RNG0-F1
#
_entry.id   AF-A0A4V1RNG0-F1
#
_cell.length_a   1.000
_cell.length_b   1.000
_cell.length_c   1.000
_cell.angle_alpha   90.00
_cell.angle_beta   90.00
_cell.angle_gamma   90.00
#
_symmetry.space_group_name_H-M   'P 1'
#
loop_
_entity.id
_entity.type
_entity.pdbx_description
1 polymer ?
#
loop_
_entity_poly.entity_id
_entity_poly.type
_entity_poly.pdbx_seq_one_letter_code
_entity_poly.pdbx_strand_id
1 'polypeptide(L)'
;MTQSLGPATAGGALEMSVECRTSRTASRGKQHSIVIEPDWTVGTPHDLEAERVATAFGGFTSCLELVDKVIPAVQRTLPLLVRHQLPRLTRTRGERVVWSADPVRGCHCQRGTFTSAREAAAHLRSPAHLAKQYAVSPRPLTKVLAAVEEAWRVAAAPTAEARARADRAVREFKGSESLWAAGLHPEHVLEFAALAPGIDEPLPEAFFLGVAYSGVDVTWLAAAVASRPDPAGAAWLAWVPADKGDAYLSALQDWYSLGLSRRQIEALAIEGVTITAAEALAKATGRPLRTGGADLAAWALSGCRPTVEHFQALDRHGLGSTYSPSRAAMDRLVEVAQRYPLSPSRTELGVLLSLEGTQRGVEVQLELGIRSAAELIGTRRRTWHDS
;
A
#
# COMPACT_ATOMS: atom_id res chain seq x y z
N MET A 1 -4.11 25.65 -14.15
CA MET A 1 -5.55 25.68 -14.47
C MET A 1 -5.89 24.34 -15.10
N THR A 2 -6.54 23.43 -14.36
CA THR A 2 -6.96 22.14 -14.91
C THR A 2 -8.10 22.41 -15.88
N GLN A 3 -7.91 22.09 -17.15
CA GLN A 3 -8.97 22.19 -18.14
C GLN A 3 -10.15 21.31 -17.68
N SER A 4 -11.33 21.90 -17.52
CA SER A 4 -12.53 21.14 -17.15
C SER A 4 -12.82 20.14 -18.28
N LEU A 5 -12.95 18.86 -17.96
CA LEU A 5 -13.29 17.83 -18.95
C LEU A 5 -14.73 18.05 -19.42
N GLY A 6 -14.95 18.17 -20.73
CA GLY A 6 -16.28 18.23 -21.34
C GLY A 6 -16.93 16.85 -21.50
N PRO A 7 -18.23 16.78 -21.84
CA PRO A 7 -18.94 15.53 -22.09
C PRO A 7 -18.43 14.78 -23.33
N ALA A 8 -17.77 15.50 -24.25
CA ALA A 8 -17.04 14.94 -25.38
C ALA A 8 -15.62 15.53 -25.48
N THR A 9 -14.80 14.93 -26.33
CA THR A 9 -13.40 15.29 -26.51
C THR A 9 -13.23 16.59 -27.30
N ALA A 10 -12.06 17.23 -27.20
CA ALA A 10 -11.72 18.47 -27.90
C ALA A 10 -12.69 19.65 -27.68
N GLY A 11 -13.46 19.65 -26.58
CA GLY A 11 -14.44 20.71 -26.29
C GLY A 11 -15.67 20.65 -27.19
N GLY A 12 -16.00 19.48 -27.74
CA GLY A 12 -17.25 19.26 -28.47
C GLY A 12 -18.46 19.04 -27.55
N ALA A 13 -19.65 19.27 -28.10
CA ALA A 13 -20.91 18.89 -27.47
C ALA A 13 -21.19 17.38 -27.65
N LEU A 14 -21.96 16.80 -26.73
CA LEU A 14 -22.46 15.43 -26.83
C LEU A 14 -23.93 15.43 -27.19
N GLU A 15 -24.24 14.98 -28.40
CA GLU A 15 -25.62 14.76 -28.83
C GLU A 15 -26.08 13.33 -28.51
N MET A 16 -27.25 13.18 -27.90
CA MET A 16 -27.81 11.86 -27.62
C MET A 16 -29.34 11.87 -27.57
N SER A 17 -29.95 10.72 -27.81
CA SER A 17 -31.40 10.51 -27.62
C SER A 17 -31.70 10.03 -26.20
N VAL A 18 -32.68 10.66 -25.57
CA VAL A 18 -33.17 10.29 -24.23
C VAL A 18 -34.66 10.02 -24.24
N GLU A 19 -35.10 9.24 -23.26
CA GLU A 19 -36.48 8.84 -23.09
C GLU A 19 -37.14 9.68 -22.00
N CYS A 20 -38.07 10.55 -22.39
CA CYS A 20 -38.86 11.36 -21.46
C CYS A 20 -40.09 10.59 -20.97
N ARG A 21 -40.21 10.45 -19.65
CA ARG A 21 -41.33 9.83 -18.96
C ARG A 21 -41.98 10.84 -18.03
N THR A 22 -43.31 10.83 -18.01
CA THR A 22 -44.14 11.68 -17.13
C THR A 22 -44.63 10.95 -15.88
N SER A 23 -44.26 9.67 -15.70
CA SER A 23 -44.49 8.89 -14.48
C SER A 23 -43.28 8.02 -14.14
N ARG A 24 -43.04 7.82 -12.83
CA ARG A 24 -41.97 6.95 -12.32
C ARG A 24 -42.18 5.48 -12.66
N THR A 25 -43.44 5.04 -12.71
CA THR A 25 -43.83 3.65 -13.00
C THR A 25 -43.90 3.35 -14.50
N ALA A 26 -43.81 4.37 -15.36
CA ALA A 26 -43.83 4.17 -16.79
C ALA A 26 -42.61 3.36 -17.25
N SER A 27 -42.87 2.24 -17.93
CA SER A 27 -41.84 1.38 -18.53
C SER A 27 -41.27 1.99 -19.82
N ARG A 28 -42.06 2.84 -20.50
CA ARG A 28 -41.73 3.52 -21.75
C ARG A 28 -42.05 5.02 -21.69
N GLY A 29 -41.35 5.80 -22.50
CA GLY A 29 -41.55 7.24 -22.69
C GLY A 29 -41.33 7.70 -24.13
N LYS A 30 -41.51 8.99 -24.39
CA LYS A 30 -41.26 9.60 -25.70
C LYS A 30 -39.76 9.86 -25.87
N GLN A 31 -39.19 9.45 -27.00
CA GLN A 31 -37.79 9.76 -27.32
C GLN A 31 -37.68 11.19 -27.84
N HIS A 32 -36.60 11.87 -27.48
CA HIS A 32 -36.17 13.11 -28.11
C HIS A 32 -34.66 13.30 -27.95
N SER A 33 -34.07 14.11 -28.81
CA SER A 33 -32.67 14.48 -28.70
C SER A 33 -32.44 15.49 -27.57
N ILE A 34 -31.25 15.43 -27.00
CA ILE A 34 -30.66 16.46 -26.16
C ILE A 34 -29.22 16.73 -26.64
N VAL A 35 -28.73 17.91 -26.29
CA VAL A 35 -27.33 18.31 -26.50
C VAL A 35 -26.74 18.64 -25.15
N ILE A 36 -25.62 18.01 -24.78
CA ILE A 36 -24.85 18.37 -23.59
C ILE A 36 -23.64 19.17 -24.07
N GLU A 37 -23.64 20.46 -23.76
CA GLU A 37 -22.61 21.39 -24.20
C GLU A 37 -21.27 21.18 -23.45
N PRO A 38 -20.16 21.72 -23.96
CA PRO A 38 -18.83 21.57 -23.34
C PRO A 38 -18.75 22.02 -21.88
N ASP A 39 -19.60 22.97 -21.48
CA ASP A 39 -19.72 23.50 -20.12
C ASP A 39 -20.70 22.69 -19.25
N TRP A 40 -21.20 21.56 -19.76
CA TRP A 40 -22.20 20.68 -19.14
C TRP A 40 -23.62 21.25 -19.05
N THR A 41 -23.91 22.37 -19.72
CA THR A 41 -25.30 22.81 -19.91
C THR A 41 -26.03 21.89 -20.89
N VAL A 42 -27.36 21.83 -20.79
CA VAL A 42 -28.16 20.84 -21.51
C VAL A 42 -29.25 21.52 -22.33
N GLY A 43 -29.11 21.43 -23.65
CA GLY A 43 -30.16 21.77 -24.60
C GLY A 43 -31.20 20.66 -24.69
N THR A 44 -32.47 21.00 -24.48
CA THR A 44 -33.61 20.07 -24.53
C THR A 44 -34.84 20.78 -25.08
N PRO A 45 -35.77 20.10 -25.78
CA PRO A 45 -37.01 20.71 -26.26
C PRO A 45 -38.02 21.04 -25.15
N HIS A 46 -37.72 20.73 -23.89
CA HIS A 46 -38.60 20.97 -22.74
C HIS A 46 -38.30 22.32 -22.06
N ASP A 47 -39.34 22.94 -21.51
CA ASP A 47 -39.22 24.06 -20.58
C ASP A 47 -38.90 23.52 -19.18
N LEU A 48 -37.61 23.46 -18.85
CA LEU A 48 -37.14 22.92 -17.57
C LEU A 48 -37.64 23.72 -16.36
N GLU A 49 -37.87 25.03 -16.49
CA GLU A 49 -38.42 25.82 -15.39
C GLU A 49 -39.88 25.45 -15.12
N ALA A 50 -40.68 25.32 -16.17
CA ALA A 50 -42.05 24.83 -16.04
C ALA A 50 -42.09 23.40 -15.46
N GLU A 51 -41.17 22.51 -15.86
CA GLU A 51 -41.06 21.17 -15.30
C GLU A 51 -40.66 21.16 -13.81
N ARG A 52 -39.78 22.07 -13.39
CA ARG A 52 -39.43 22.25 -11.96
C ARG A 52 -40.64 22.66 -11.14
N VAL A 53 -41.41 23.63 -11.63
CA VAL A 53 -42.66 24.04 -10.99
C VAL A 53 -43.63 22.86 -10.91
N ALA A 54 -43.86 22.13 -12.01
CA ALA A 54 -44.74 20.97 -12.02
C ALA A 54 -44.29 19.89 -11.03
N THR A 55 -42.97 19.65 -10.93
CA THR A 55 -42.38 18.68 -9.98
C THR A 55 -42.57 19.12 -8.52
N ALA A 56 -42.50 20.42 -8.24
CA ALA A 56 -42.79 20.96 -6.91
C ALA A 56 -44.25 20.70 -6.48
N PHE A 57 -45.19 20.62 -7.43
CA PHE A 57 -46.58 20.22 -7.21
C PHE A 57 -46.83 18.70 -7.31
N GLY A 58 -45.77 17.87 -7.26
CA GLY A 58 -45.88 16.41 -7.27
C GLY A 58 -45.86 15.76 -8.65
N GLY A 59 -45.67 16.55 -9.71
CA GLY A 59 -45.40 16.04 -11.06
C GLY A 59 -44.08 15.27 -11.16
N PHE A 60 -43.86 14.61 -12.29
CA PHE A 60 -42.61 13.92 -12.58
C PHE A 60 -42.25 14.06 -14.05
N THR A 61 -41.01 14.47 -14.32
CA THR A 61 -40.39 14.39 -15.64
C THR A 61 -38.98 13.81 -15.51
N SER A 62 -38.68 12.77 -16.29
CA SER A 62 -37.35 12.15 -16.25
C SER A 62 -36.24 13.04 -16.85
N CYS A 63 -36.59 14.00 -17.70
CA CYS A 63 -35.65 14.98 -18.26
C CYS A 63 -35.14 15.94 -17.19
N LEU A 64 -36.01 16.35 -16.26
CA LEU A 64 -35.57 17.14 -15.12
C LEU A 64 -34.59 16.36 -14.22
N GLU A 65 -34.88 15.08 -13.91
CA GLU A 65 -33.94 14.23 -13.15
C GLU A 65 -32.60 14.05 -13.88
N LEU A 66 -32.65 13.92 -15.22
CA LEU A 66 -31.46 13.82 -16.05
C LEU A 66 -30.58 15.07 -15.93
N VAL A 67 -31.17 16.26 -16.11
CA VAL A 67 -30.44 17.54 -16.10
C VAL A 67 -29.96 17.89 -14.69
N ASP A 68 -30.82 17.79 -13.68
CA ASP A 68 -30.51 18.29 -12.34
C ASP A 68 -29.63 17.32 -11.53
N LYS A 69 -29.59 16.02 -11.89
CA LYS A 69 -28.89 15.00 -11.09
C LYS A 69 -27.95 14.13 -11.89
N VAL A 70 -28.42 13.50 -12.97
CA VAL A 70 -27.62 12.49 -13.70
C VAL A 70 -26.43 13.14 -14.39
N ILE A 71 -26.62 14.24 -15.10
CA ILE A 71 -25.54 14.91 -15.83
C ILE A 71 -24.46 15.45 -14.88
N PRO A 72 -24.80 16.15 -13.77
CA PRO A 72 -23.81 16.49 -12.73
C PRO A 72 -23.10 15.28 -12.12
N ALA A 73 -23.78 14.14 -11.95
CA ALA A 73 -23.15 12.91 -11.46
C ALA A 73 -22.11 12.38 -12.45
N VAL A 74 -22.43 12.35 -13.75
CA VAL A 74 -21.52 11.93 -14.81
C VAL A 74 -20.33 12.88 -14.91
N GLN A 75 -20.56 14.20 -14.89
CA GLN A 75 -19.50 15.22 -14.87
C GLN A 75 -18.49 14.97 -13.75
N ARG A 76 -18.97 14.73 -12.52
CA ARG A 76 -18.12 14.46 -11.36
C ARG A 76 -17.37 13.12 -11.44
N THR A 77 -17.91 12.16 -12.18
CA THR A 77 -17.32 10.83 -12.34
C THR A 77 -16.33 10.78 -13.51
N LEU A 78 -16.49 11.64 -14.51
CA LEU A 78 -15.73 11.58 -15.75
C LEU A 78 -14.21 11.42 -15.54
N PRO A 79 -13.53 12.18 -14.65
CA PRO A 79 -12.10 12.00 -14.39
C PRO A 79 -11.70 10.57 -13.99
N LEU A 80 -12.57 9.85 -13.27
CA LEU A 80 -12.35 8.45 -12.88
C LEU A 80 -12.55 7.49 -14.06
N LEU A 81 -13.52 7.76 -14.94
CA LEU A 81 -13.80 6.90 -16.11
C LEU A 81 -12.67 6.97 -17.13
N VAL A 82 -12.19 8.19 -17.41
CA VAL A 82 -11.07 8.44 -18.32
C VAL A 82 -9.71 8.29 -17.65
N ARG A 83 -9.67 7.89 -16.37
CA ARG A 83 -8.45 7.59 -15.60
C ARG A 83 -7.46 8.76 -15.44
N HIS A 84 -7.97 9.99 -15.56
CA HIS A 84 -7.22 11.19 -15.15
C HIS A 84 -7.16 11.33 -13.62
N GLN A 85 -8.04 10.61 -12.91
CA GLN A 85 -8.04 10.52 -11.47
C GLN A 85 -8.06 9.05 -11.05
N LEU A 86 -7.26 8.70 -10.05
CA LEU A 86 -7.29 7.37 -9.45
C LEU A 86 -8.48 7.23 -8.49
N PRO A 87 -9.10 6.03 -8.43
CA PRO A 87 -10.10 5.74 -7.41
C PRO A 87 -9.48 5.82 -6.00
N ARG A 88 -10.24 6.30 -5.02
CA ARG A 88 -9.79 6.30 -3.62
C ARG A 88 -9.93 4.90 -3.04
N LEU A 89 -8.81 4.20 -2.96
CA LEU A 89 -8.72 2.84 -2.44
C LEU A 89 -7.83 2.79 -1.21
N THR A 90 -8.18 1.91 -0.28
CA THR A 90 -7.40 1.58 0.91
C THR A 90 -7.09 0.09 0.90
N ARG A 91 -5.94 -0.28 1.48
CA ARG A 91 -5.48 -1.66 1.58
C ARG A 91 -5.19 -1.99 3.04
N THR A 92 -5.65 -3.15 3.51
CA THR A 92 -5.30 -3.61 4.86
C THR A 92 -3.82 -3.96 4.97
N ARG A 93 -3.26 -3.70 6.16
CA ARG A 93 -1.91 -4.15 6.54
C ARG A 93 -2.07 -5.48 7.30
N GLY A 94 -1.65 -6.60 6.71
CA GLY A 94 -1.76 -7.91 7.35
C GLY A 94 -1.51 -9.07 6.39
N GLU A 95 -1.59 -10.31 6.92
CA GLU A 95 -1.38 -11.55 6.17
C GLU A 95 -2.42 -11.75 5.06
N ARG A 96 -3.67 -11.35 5.32
CA ARG A 96 -4.73 -11.31 4.31
C ARG A 96 -4.92 -9.90 3.81
N VAL A 97 -4.40 -9.65 2.62
CA VAL A 97 -4.59 -8.39 1.89
C VAL A 97 -6.03 -8.30 1.42
N VAL A 98 -6.75 -7.28 1.87
CA VAL A 98 -8.05 -6.92 1.32
C VAL A 98 -8.06 -5.43 0.98
N TRP A 99 -8.89 -5.09 0.00
CA TRP A 99 -9.05 -3.74 -0.52
C TRP A 99 -10.41 -3.19 -0.12
N SER A 100 -10.47 -1.91 0.17
CA SER A 100 -11.70 -1.20 0.51
C SER A 100 -11.77 0.14 -0.19
N ALA A 101 -12.98 0.65 -0.34
CA ALA A 101 -13.25 1.98 -0.84
C ALA A 101 -14.17 2.72 0.14
N ASP A 102 -14.34 4.03 -0.06
CA ASP A 102 -15.27 4.81 0.75
C ASP A 102 -16.69 4.21 0.66
N PRO A 103 -17.34 3.94 1.81
CA PRO A 103 -18.60 3.22 1.83
C PRO A 103 -19.73 4.07 1.26
N VAL A 104 -20.53 3.47 0.36
CA VAL A 104 -21.73 4.09 -0.20
C VAL A 104 -22.98 3.35 0.27
N ARG A 105 -23.94 4.08 0.85
CA ARG A 105 -25.17 3.49 1.41
C ARG A 105 -25.95 2.71 0.34
N GLY A 106 -26.29 1.46 0.66
CA GLY A 106 -27.05 0.60 -0.25
C GLY A 106 -26.24 0.07 -1.43
N CYS A 107 -24.91 0.21 -1.40
CA CYS A 107 -23.97 -0.39 -2.34
C CYS A 107 -23.23 -1.56 -1.69
N HIS A 108 -22.71 -2.49 -2.52
CA HIS A 108 -21.91 -3.63 -2.05
C HIS A 108 -20.68 -3.19 -1.23
N CYS A 109 -20.06 -2.07 -1.58
CA CYS A 109 -18.90 -1.54 -0.84
C CYS A 109 -19.23 -1.07 0.59
N GLN A 110 -20.50 -0.94 0.98
CA GLN A 110 -20.85 -0.44 2.31
C GLN A 110 -20.32 -1.32 3.45
N ARG A 111 -20.27 -2.63 3.23
CA ARG A 111 -19.80 -3.62 4.20
C ARG A 111 -18.78 -4.59 3.60
N GLY A 112 -18.50 -4.44 2.31
CA GLY A 112 -17.69 -5.37 1.54
C GLY A 112 -16.24 -4.95 1.47
N THR A 113 -15.38 -5.95 1.35
CA THR A 113 -13.98 -5.79 0.94
C THR A 113 -13.78 -6.50 -0.39
N PHE A 114 -12.83 -6.04 -1.17
CA PHE A 114 -12.45 -6.61 -2.46
C PHE A 114 -11.16 -7.42 -2.32
N THR A 115 -11.03 -8.42 -3.19
CA THR A 115 -9.85 -9.29 -3.20
C THR A 115 -8.65 -8.65 -3.91
N SER A 116 -8.89 -7.62 -4.74
CA SER A 116 -7.87 -6.94 -5.52
C SER A 116 -8.19 -5.46 -5.75
N ALA A 117 -7.15 -4.67 -6.04
CA ALA A 117 -7.28 -3.27 -6.47
C ALA A 117 -8.14 -3.15 -7.72
N ARG A 118 -7.95 -4.08 -8.68
CA ARG A 118 -8.73 -4.20 -9.91
C ARG A 118 -10.23 -4.29 -9.64
N GLU A 119 -10.62 -5.21 -8.78
CA GLU A 119 -12.04 -5.44 -8.44
C GLU A 119 -12.64 -4.20 -7.77
N ALA A 120 -11.90 -3.59 -6.84
CA ALA A 120 -12.34 -2.36 -6.16
C ALA A 120 -12.47 -1.17 -7.13
N ALA A 121 -11.47 -0.94 -7.98
CA ALA A 121 -11.47 0.14 -8.98
C ALA A 121 -12.55 -0.04 -10.05
N ALA A 122 -12.79 -1.28 -10.50
CA ALA A 122 -13.88 -1.59 -11.42
C ALA A 122 -15.25 -1.34 -10.76
N HIS A 123 -15.40 -1.73 -9.50
CA HIS A 123 -16.62 -1.47 -8.74
C HIS A 123 -16.93 0.03 -8.65
N LEU A 124 -15.95 0.86 -8.28
CA LEU A 124 -16.13 2.30 -8.13
C LEU A 124 -16.51 3.03 -9.41
N ARG A 125 -16.18 2.46 -10.58
CA ARG A 125 -16.56 3.00 -11.89
C ARG A 125 -17.87 2.40 -12.42
N SER A 126 -18.44 1.42 -11.74
CA SER A 126 -19.64 0.74 -12.21
C SER A 126 -20.88 1.65 -12.12
N PRO A 127 -21.78 1.62 -13.12
CA PRO A 127 -23.03 2.39 -13.06
C PRO A 127 -23.87 2.09 -11.80
N ALA A 128 -23.81 0.86 -11.30
CA ALA A 128 -24.51 0.46 -10.09
C ALA A 128 -23.97 1.16 -8.82
N HIS A 129 -22.65 1.30 -8.70
CA HIS A 129 -22.03 2.05 -7.60
C HIS A 129 -22.39 3.54 -7.70
N LEU A 130 -22.17 4.13 -8.88
CA LEU A 130 -22.38 5.55 -9.14
C LEU A 130 -23.83 5.97 -8.93
N ALA A 131 -24.79 5.14 -9.35
CA ALA A 131 -26.22 5.39 -9.11
C ALA A 131 -26.54 5.52 -7.62
N LYS A 132 -25.92 4.69 -6.78
CA LYS A 132 -26.08 4.77 -5.31
C LYS A 132 -25.32 5.95 -4.73
N GLN A 133 -24.10 6.21 -5.19
CA GLN A 133 -23.25 7.29 -4.70
C GLN A 133 -23.90 8.66 -4.90
N TYR A 134 -24.49 8.89 -6.08
CA TYR A 134 -25.12 10.16 -6.42
C TYR A 134 -26.65 10.16 -6.24
N ALA A 135 -27.23 9.06 -5.72
CA ALA A 135 -28.66 8.89 -5.51
C ALA A 135 -29.52 9.20 -6.77
N VAL A 136 -29.09 8.66 -7.92
CA VAL A 136 -29.76 8.84 -9.22
C VAL A 136 -30.33 7.53 -9.76
N SER A 137 -31.31 7.61 -10.66
CA SER A 137 -31.84 6.43 -11.33
C SER A 137 -30.77 5.73 -12.19
N PRO A 138 -30.59 4.39 -12.08
CA PRO A 138 -29.58 3.66 -12.85
C PRO A 138 -29.79 3.74 -14.37
N ARG A 139 -31.05 3.68 -14.83
CA ARG A 139 -31.37 3.63 -16.27
C ARG A 139 -30.86 4.86 -17.06
N PRO A 140 -31.19 6.12 -16.69
CA PRO A 140 -30.63 7.28 -17.37
C PRO A 140 -29.12 7.40 -17.17
N LEU A 141 -28.60 7.08 -15.97
CA LEU A 141 -27.17 7.13 -15.70
C LEU A 141 -26.38 6.21 -16.65
N THR A 142 -26.76 4.94 -16.78
CA THR A 142 -26.07 4.00 -17.68
C THR A 142 -26.06 4.48 -19.13
N LYS A 143 -27.16 5.10 -19.60
CA LYS A 143 -27.23 5.64 -20.97
C LYS A 143 -26.27 6.80 -21.17
N VAL A 144 -26.22 7.75 -20.24
CA VAL A 144 -25.32 8.92 -20.36
C VAL A 144 -23.87 8.48 -20.21
N LEU A 145 -23.56 7.60 -19.26
CA LEU A 145 -22.21 7.05 -19.09
C LEU A 145 -21.74 6.36 -20.37
N ALA A 146 -22.55 5.50 -20.99
CA ALA A 146 -22.19 4.83 -22.23
C ALA A 146 -21.94 5.82 -23.38
N ALA A 147 -22.74 6.88 -23.49
CA ALA A 147 -22.56 7.91 -24.51
C ALA A 147 -21.26 8.71 -24.31
N VAL A 148 -20.97 9.11 -23.07
CA VAL A 148 -19.73 9.81 -22.71
C VAL A 148 -18.51 8.91 -22.87
N GLU A 149 -18.58 7.65 -22.45
CA GLU A 149 -17.50 6.68 -22.64
C GLU A 149 -17.18 6.46 -24.12
N GLU A 150 -18.19 6.36 -24.99
CA GLU A 150 -17.95 6.24 -26.43
C GLU A 150 -17.32 7.51 -27.01
N ALA A 151 -17.80 8.69 -26.60
CA ALA A 151 -17.23 9.98 -27.04
C ALA A 151 -15.75 10.15 -26.61
N TRP A 152 -15.38 9.56 -25.48
CA TRP A 152 -14.01 9.58 -24.95
C TRP A 152 -13.16 8.38 -25.38
N ARG A 153 -13.75 7.34 -26.00
CA ARG A 153 -13.07 6.07 -26.27
C ARG A 153 -11.77 6.23 -27.03
N VAL A 154 -11.74 7.09 -28.05
CA VAL A 154 -10.55 7.29 -28.89
C VAL A 154 -9.52 8.18 -28.20
N ALA A 155 -9.94 9.27 -27.55
CA ALA A 155 -9.01 10.21 -26.94
C ALA A 155 -8.42 9.72 -25.61
N ALA A 156 -9.19 8.95 -24.83
CA ALA A 156 -8.72 8.32 -23.60
C ALA A 156 -8.06 6.96 -23.84
N ALA A 157 -8.02 6.47 -25.09
CA ALA A 157 -7.30 5.25 -25.41
C ALA A 157 -5.79 5.55 -25.41
N PRO A 158 -4.99 4.73 -24.70
CA PRO A 158 -3.55 4.86 -24.79
C PRO A 158 -3.07 4.57 -26.21
N THR A 159 -2.03 5.28 -26.65
CA THR A 159 -1.37 4.98 -27.92
C THR A 159 -0.83 3.55 -27.90
N ALA A 160 -0.75 2.91 -29.08
CA ALA A 160 -0.18 1.56 -29.20
C ALA A 160 1.27 1.51 -28.67
N GLU A 161 2.03 2.59 -28.86
CA GLU A 161 3.38 2.73 -28.33
C GLU A 161 3.41 2.81 -26.81
N ALA A 162 2.60 3.69 -26.19
CA ALA A 162 2.54 3.81 -24.74
C ALA A 162 2.12 2.49 -24.08
N ARG A 163 1.16 1.78 -24.69
CA ARG A 163 0.74 0.45 -24.24
C ARG A 163 1.88 -0.57 -24.33
N ALA A 164 2.56 -0.66 -25.48
CA ALA A 164 3.67 -1.59 -25.66
C ALA A 164 4.84 -1.29 -24.70
N ARG A 165 5.10 -0.02 -24.38
CA ARG A 165 6.10 0.37 -23.38
C ARG A 165 5.68 -0.02 -21.97
N ALA A 166 4.44 0.24 -21.58
CA ALA A 166 3.90 -0.15 -20.28
C ALA A 166 3.91 -1.69 -20.11
N ASP A 167 3.57 -2.44 -21.16
CA ASP A 167 3.64 -3.91 -21.16
C ASP A 167 5.05 -4.44 -20.84
N ARG A 168 6.10 -3.75 -21.29
CA ARG A 168 7.50 -4.11 -20.99
C ARG A 168 7.96 -3.69 -19.60
N ALA A 169 7.33 -2.67 -19.02
CA ALA A 169 7.69 -2.16 -17.69
C ALA A 169 7.15 -3.04 -16.54
N VAL A 170 6.10 -3.83 -16.81
CA VAL A 170 5.43 -4.67 -15.80
C VAL A 170 5.84 -6.13 -15.95
N ARG A 171 6.23 -6.75 -14.84
CA ARG A 171 6.75 -8.11 -14.80
C ARG A 171 5.70 -9.18 -15.09
N GLU A 172 4.52 -9.03 -14.52
CA GLU A 172 3.47 -10.04 -14.57
C GLU A 172 2.86 -10.13 -15.97
N PHE A 173 2.51 -11.35 -16.38
CA PHE A 173 1.79 -11.56 -17.63
C PHE A 173 0.46 -10.80 -17.61
N LYS A 174 0.24 -9.94 -18.61
CA LYS A 174 -0.91 -9.02 -18.68
C LYS A 174 -1.01 -8.06 -17.48
N GLY A 175 0.11 -7.79 -16.81
CA GLY A 175 0.14 -6.88 -15.66
C GLY A 175 -0.33 -5.47 -16.02
N SER A 176 0.03 -4.94 -17.20
CA SER A 176 -0.48 -3.66 -17.71
C SER A 176 -2.01 -3.63 -17.90
N GLU A 177 -2.63 -4.73 -18.35
CA GLU A 177 -4.09 -4.85 -18.44
C GLU A 177 -4.72 -4.89 -17.05
N SER A 178 -4.07 -5.56 -16.09
CA SER A 178 -4.47 -5.55 -14.68
C SER A 178 -4.43 -4.14 -14.09
N LEU A 179 -3.33 -3.40 -14.32
CA LEU A 179 -3.16 -2.01 -13.89
C LEU A 179 -4.18 -1.07 -14.54
N TRP A 180 -4.46 -1.25 -15.84
CA TRP A 180 -5.52 -0.52 -16.53
C TRP A 180 -6.90 -0.75 -15.92
N ALA A 181 -7.19 -2.00 -15.56
CA ALA A 181 -8.43 -2.38 -14.89
C ALA A 181 -8.45 -1.89 -13.42
N ALA A 182 -7.29 -1.72 -12.80
CA ALA A 182 -7.10 -1.04 -11.52
C ALA A 182 -7.16 0.50 -11.62
N GLY A 183 -7.32 1.07 -12.83
CA GLY A 183 -7.49 2.51 -13.04
C GLY A 183 -6.21 3.28 -13.40
N LEU A 184 -5.07 2.61 -13.58
CA LEU A 184 -3.82 3.25 -14.00
C LEU A 184 -3.75 3.34 -15.53
N HIS A 185 -3.60 4.56 -16.06
CA HIS A 185 -3.28 4.79 -17.47
C HIS A 185 -1.85 4.30 -17.79
N PRO A 186 -1.54 3.78 -19.00
CA PRO A 186 -0.18 3.37 -19.36
C PRO A 186 0.88 4.45 -19.17
N GLU A 187 0.54 5.72 -19.33
CA GLU A 187 1.46 6.83 -19.06
C GLU A 187 1.82 6.91 -17.57
N HIS A 188 0.84 6.76 -16.66
CA HIS A 188 1.13 6.67 -15.22
C HIS A 188 2.02 5.46 -14.89
N VAL A 189 1.87 4.33 -15.60
CA VAL A 189 2.76 3.18 -15.44
C VAL A 189 4.20 3.55 -15.79
N LEU A 190 4.42 4.29 -16.88
CA LEU A 190 5.75 4.74 -17.30
C LEU A 190 6.32 5.80 -16.35
N GLU A 191 5.49 6.74 -15.90
CA GLU A 191 5.87 7.75 -14.88
C GLU A 191 6.30 7.07 -13.58
N PHE A 192 5.53 6.09 -13.11
CA PHE A 192 5.84 5.36 -11.88
C PHE A 192 7.09 4.49 -12.05
N ALA A 193 7.29 3.85 -13.20
CA ALA A 193 8.50 3.10 -13.48
C ALA A 193 9.77 3.98 -13.37
N ALA A 194 9.68 5.25 -13.73
CA ALA A 194 10.80 6.19 -13.61
C ALA A 194 11.19 6.50 -12.14
N LEU A 195 10.34 6.18 -11.17
CA LEU A 195 10.64 6.28 -9.73
C LEU A 195 11.56 5.16 -9.22
N ALA A 196 11.97 4.23 -10.10
CA ALA A 196 12.86 3.12 -9.76
C ALA A 196 14.19 3.19 -10.54
N PRO A 197 15.00 4.25 -10.35
CA PRO A 197 16.24 4.43 -11.09
C PRO A 197 17.22 3.28 -10.86
N GLY A 198 17.92 2.88 -11.93
CA GLY A 198 18.90 1.78 -11.90
C GLY A 198 18.30 0.38 -11.97
N ILE A 199 16.97 0.26 -12.12
CA ILE A 199 16.29 -1.02 -12.36
C ILE A 199 15.92 -1.12 -13.83
N ASP A 200 16.67 -1.92 -14.60
CA ASP A 200 16.42 -2.15 -16.03
C ASP A 200 15.43 -3.31 -16.28
N GLU A 201 15.16 -4.12 -15.24
CA GLU A 201 14.22 -5.23 -15.31
C GLU A 201 12.76 -4.78 -15.10
N PRO A 202 11.77 -5.51 -15.65
CA PRO A 202 10.36 -5.25 -15.37
C PRO A 202 10.03 -5.28 -13.86
N LEU A 203 9.28 -4.27 -13.41
CA LEU A 203 8.87 -4.11 -12.03
C LEU A 203 7.60 -4.92 -11.72
N PRO A 204 7.43 -5.44 -10.49
CA PRO A 204 6.20 -6.12 -10.09
C PRO A 204 4.99 -5.18 -10.12
N GLU A 205 3.80 -5.70 -10.44
CA GLU A 205 2.51 -5.00 -10.38
C GLU A 205 2.30 -4.33 -9.01
N ALA A 206 2.77 -5.00 -7.94
CA ALA A 206 2.74 -4.51 -6.58
C ALA A 206 3.47 -3.18 -6.37
N PHE A 207 4.51 -2.88 -7.16
CA PHE A 207 5.19 -1.58 -7.12
C PHE A 207 4.26 -0.47 -7.59
N PHE A 208 3.68 -0.61 -8.79
CA PHE A 208 2.79 0.40 -9.38
C PHE A 208 1.54 0.63 -8.53
N LEU A 209 0.94 -0.43 -8.01
CA LEU A 209 -0.19 -0.33 -7.09
C LEU A 209 0.19 0.32 -5.76
N GLY A 210 1.42 0.07 -5.27
CA GLY A 210 1.96 0.72 -4.09
C GLY A 210 2.06 2.23 -4.29
N VAL A 211 2.75 2.66 -5.36
CA VAL A 211 2.88 4.09 -5.71
C VAL A 211 1.50 4.76 -5.86
N ALA A 212 0.56 4.10 -6.53
CA ALA A 212 -0.78 4.63 -6.78
C ALA A 212 -1.64 4.80 -5.51
N TYR A 213 -1.53 3.89 -4.54
CA TYR A 213 -2.54 3.74 -3.49
C TYR A 213 -2.03 3.76 -2.05
N SER A 214 -0.71 3.74 -1.82
CA SER A 214 -0.17 3.72 -0.45
C SER A 214 -0.03 5.10 0.19
N GLY A 215 0.04 6.16 -0.62
CA GLY A 215 0.44 7.50 -0.16
C GLY A 215 1.92 7.58 0.19
N VAL A 216 2.77 6.82 -0.50
CA VAL A 216 4.23 6.89 -0.38
C VAL A 216 4.75 8.26 -0.82
N ASP A 217 5.78 8.76 -0.13
CA ASP A 217 6.56 9.89 -0.62
C ASP A 217 7.43 9.43 -1.80
N VAL A 218 7.07 9.87 -3.01
CA VAL A 218 7.74 9.48 -4.26
C VAL A 218 9.18 9.98 -4.34
N THR A 219 9.53 11.08 -3.66
CA THR A 219 10.89 11.61 -3.62
C THR A 219 11.78 10.70 -2.77
N TRP A 220 11.29 10.35 -1.58
CA TRP A 220 11.95 9.39 -0.71
C TRP A 220 12.06 8.01 -1.37
N LEU A 221 10.99 7.52 -2.02
CA LEU A 221 10.99 6.23 -2.71
C LEU A 221 12.09 6.17 -3.77
N ALA A 222 12.18 7.19 -4.63
CA ALA A 222 13.19 7.24 -5.68
C ALA A 222 14.62 7.26 -5.11
N ALA A 223 14.86 8.02 -4.04
CA ALA A 223 16.16 8.06 -3.36
C ALA A 223 16.52 6.72 -2.70
N ALA A 224 15.56 6.08 -2.03
CA ALA A 224 15.75 4.79 -1.38
C ALA A 224 16.04 3.69 -2.42
N VAL A 225 15.31 3.64 -3.53
CA VAL A 225 15.57 2.69 -4.62
C VAL A 225 16.90 2.96 -5.30
N ALA A 226 17.27 4.22 -5.53
CA ALA A 226 18.58 4.57 -6.10
C ALA A 226 19.76 4.06 -5.24
N SER A 227 19.60 4.04 -3.91
CA SER A 227 20.63 3.54 -3.00
C SER A 227 20.89 2.03 -3.13
N ARG A 228 19.88 1.28 -3.60
CA ARG A 228 19.96 -0.16 -3.86
C ARG A 228 18.89 -0.56 -4.88
N PRO A 229 19.21 -0.58 -6.18
CA PRO A 229 18.27 -0.97 -7.22
C PRO A 229 17.94 -2.47 -7.12
N ASP A 230 16.77 -2.79 -6.56
CA ASP A 230 16.24 -4.15 -6.48
C ASP A 230 14.72 -4.12 -6.68
N PRO A 231 14.16 -4.80 -7.70
CA PRO A 231 12.72 -4.75 -7.99
C PRO A 231 11.82 -5.18 -6.84
N ALA A 232 12.23 -6.18 -6.06
CA ALA A 232 11.43 -6.70 -4.95
C ALA A 232 11.42 -5.70 -3.78
N GLY A 233 12.58 -5.12 -3.47
CA GLY A 233 12.73 -4.04 -2.50
C GLY A 233 11.96 -2.78 -2.91
N ALA A 234 12.06 -2.34 -4.17
CA ALA A 234 11.27 -1.22 -4.70
C ALA A 234 9.77 -1.45 -4.53
N ALA A 235 9.28 -2.64 -4.90
CA ALA A 235 7.88 -3.00 -4.72
C ALA A 235 7.44 -2.96 -3.25
N TRP A 236 8.29 -3.38 -2.32
CA TRP A 236 8.01 -3.26 -0.89
C TRP A 236 8.01 -1.81 -0.39
N LEU A 237 9.01 -1.01 -0.76
CA LEU A 237 9.15 0.39 -0.36
C LEU A 237 7.99 1.25 -0.86
N ALA A 238 7.44 0.95 -2.04
CA ALA A 238 6.25 1.61 -2.57
C ALA A 238 5.00 1.47 -1.67
N TRP A 239 5.00 0.56 -0.68
CA TRP A 239 3.93 0.40 0.31
C TRP A 239 4.20 1.08 1.65
N VAL A 240 5.30 1.80 1.78
CA VAL A 240 5.63 2.55 3.00
C VAL A 240 4.99 3.94 2.92
N PRO A 241 3.99 4.24 3.75
CA PRO A 241 3.27 5.51 3.67
C PRO A 241 4.10 6.65 4.25
N ALA A 242 3.92 7.84 3.70
CA ALA A 242 4.61 9.05 4.15
C ALA A 242 4.26 9.44 5.61
N ASP A 243 3.10 9.01 6.11
CA ASP A 243 2.61 9.30 7.47
C ASP A 243 3.43 8.66 8.60
N LYS A 244 4.44 7.83 8.27
CA LYS A 244 5.35 7.21 9.23
C LYS A 244 6.39 8.17 9.83
N GLY A 245 6.58 9.34 9.21
CA GLY A 245 7.51 10.37 9.66
C GLY A 245 8.95 10.14 9.24
N ASP A 246 9.69 11.25 9.10
CA ASP A 246 11.02 11.29 8.48
C ASP A 246 12.05 10.39 9.17
N ALA A 247 12.02 10.32 10.51
CA ALA A 247 12.95 9.48 11.27
C ALA A 247 12.79 7.98 10.94
N TYR A 248 11.56 7.52 10.74
CA TYR A 248 11.30 6.14 10.33
C TYR A 248 11.76 5.88 8.90
N LEU A 249 11.44 6.79 7.98
CA LEU A 249 11.81 6.69 6.57
C LEU A 249 13.33 6.72 6.36
N SER A 250 14.03 7.58 7.09
CA SER A 250 15.50 7.64 7.11
C SER A 250 16.09 6.32 7.61
N ALA A 251 15.64 5.83 8.77
CA ALA A 251 16.14 4.56 9.30
C ALA A 251 15.88 3.38 8.36
N LEU A 252 14.72 3.36 7.69
CA LEU A 252 14.40 2.33 6.71
C LEU A 252 15.35 2.37 5.51
N GLN A 253 15.61 3.56 4.97
CA GLN A 253 16.53 3.78 3.86
C GLN A 253 17.97 3.38 4.23
N ASP A 254 18.42 3.77 5.42
CA ASP A 254 19.75 3.41 5.95
C ASP A 254 19.93 1.88 5.95
N TRP A 255 18.99 1.14 6.54
CA TRP A 255 19.07 -0.31 6.58
C TRP A 255 18.92 -0.97 5.21
N TYR A 256 18.09 -0.41 4.34
CA TYR A 256 17.91 -0.91 2.97
C TYR A 256 19.18 -0.74 2.14
N SER A 257 19.86 0.41 2.25
CA SER A 257 21.12 0.70 1.54
C SER A 257 22.24 -0.29 1.92
N LEU A 258 22.26 -0.78 3.16
CA LEU A 258 23.18 -1.83 3.62
C LEU A 258 22.87 -3.21 3.03
N GLY A 259 21.76 -3.37 2.33
CA GLY A 259 21.36 -4.63 1.70
C GLY A 259 20.84 -5.67 2.68
N LEU A 260 20.18 -5.22 3.74
CA LEU A 260 19.39 -6.09 4.62
C LEU A 260 18.07 -6.47 3.94
N SER A 261 17.56 -7.66 4.26
CA SER A 261 16.26 -8.11 3.77
C SER A 261 15.13 -7.36 4.46
N ARG A 262 13.97 -7.25 3.80
CA ARG A 262 12.74 -6.69 4.38
C ARG A 262 12.47 -7.19 5.80
N ARG A 263 12.53 -8.51 6.02
CA ARG A 263 12.26 -9.15 7.31
C ARG A 263 13.24 -8.69 8.40
N GLN A 264 14.51 -8.49 8.05
CA GLN A 264 15.53 -7.96 8.97
C GLN A 264 15.26 -6.50 9.31
N ILE A 265 14.95 -5.68 8.30
CA ILE A 265 14.66 -4.25 8.48
C ILE A 265 13.42 -4.06 9.35
N GLU A 266 12.33 -4.80 9.09
CA GLU A 266 11.12 -4.76 9.89
C GLU A 266 11.40 -5.16 11.35
N ALA A 267 12.22 -6.18 11.59
CA ALA A 267 12.60 -6.59 12.95
C ALA A 267 13.42 -5.50 13.67
N LEU A 268 14.41 -4.92 13.00
CA LEU A 268 15.20 -3.81 13.55
C LEU A 268 14.32 -2.61 13.89
N ALA A 269 13.38 -2.25 13.01
CA ALA A 269 12.46 -1.13 13.23
C ALA A 269 11.49 -1.39 14.40
N ILE A 270 10.93 -2.60 14.52
CA ILE A 270 10.06 -2.99 15.65
C ILE A 270 10.84 -2.90 16.96
N GLU A 271 12.08 -3.35 16.96
CA GLU A 271 12.95 -3.32 18.15
C GLU A 271 13.65 -1.96 18.35
N GLY A 272 13.35 -0.94 17.54
CA GLY A 272 13.95 0.39 17.65
C GLY A 272 15.48 0.39 17.55
N VAL A 273 16.07 -0.57 16.83
CA VAL A 273 17.51 -0.65 16.61
C VAL A 273 17.89 0.28 15.46
N THR A 274 18.84 1.18 15.72
CA THR A 274 19.29 2.20 14.76
C THR A 274 20.58 1.80 14.06
N ILE A 275 20.88 2.44 12.92
CA ILE A 275 22.14 2.20 12.20
C ILE A 275 23.37 2.54 13.06
N THR A 276 23.28 3.55 13.93
CA THR A 276 24.32 3.88 14.92
C THR A 276 24.68 2.69 15.82
N ALA A 277 23.73 1.82 16.16
CA ALA A 277 24.04 0.60 16.90
C ALA A 277 24.90 -0.39 16.08
N ALA A 278 24.61 -0.51 14.79
CA ALA A 278 25.44 -1.34 13.89
C ALA A 278 26.82 -0.73 13.66
N GLU A 279 26.93 0.60 13.56
CA GLU A 279 28.22 1.31 13.47
C GLU A 279 29.06 1.10 14.73
N ALA A 280 28.46 1.24 15.91
CA ALA A 280 29.13 0.99 17.18
C ALA A 280 29.62 -0.46 17.27
N LEU A 281 28.79 -1.43 16.88
CA LEU A 281 29.15 -2.84 16.84
C LEU A 281 30.29 -3.10 15.86
N ALA A 282 30.19 -2.60 14.62
CA ALA A 282 31.21 -2.74 13.59
C ALA A 282 32.55 -2.17 14.05
N LYS A 283 32.56 -0.98 14.64
CA LYS A 283 33.75 -0.34 15.18
C LYS A 283 34.39 -1.15 16.31
N ALA A 284 33.58 -1.71 17.21
CA ALA A 284 34.08 -2.40 18.41
C ALA A 284 34.54 -3.84 18.15
N THR A 285 34.03 -4.49 17.10
CA THR A 285 34.32 -5.89 16.76
C THR A 285 35.15 -6.06 15.50
N GLY A 286 35.36 -4.99 14.73
CA GLY A 286 36.03 -5.03 13.42
C GLY A 286 35.19 -5.66 12.31
N ARG A 287 33.91 -5.99 12.57
CA ARG A 287 33.01 -6.58 11.57
C ARG A 287 32.61 -5.53 10.51
N PRO A 288 32.38 -5.92 9.25
CA PRO A 288 31.76 -5.04 8.27
C PRO A 288 30.40 -4.54 8.77
N LEU A 289 30.05 -3.27 8.48
CA LEU A 289 28.81 -2.63 8.94
C LEU A 289 27.55 -3.46 8.61
N ARG A 290 27.50 -3.99 7.38
CA ARG A 290 26.43 -4.89 6.93
C ARG A 290 26.30 -6.14 7.80
N THR A 291 27.43 -6.76 8.16
CA THR A 291 27.46 -7.96 9.03
C THR A 291 26.94 -7.61 10.42
N GLY A 292 27.41 -6.50 11.01
CA GLY A 292 26.90 -6.02 12.29
C GLY A 292 25.40 -5.73 12.28
N GLY A 293 24.89 -5.11 11.20
CA GLY A 293 23.45 -4.90 11.01
C GLY A 293 22.66 -6.21 10.88
N ALA A 294 23.19 -7.19 10.14
CA ALA A 294 22.56 -8.50 10.00
C ALA A 294 22.55 -9.28 11.31
N ASP A 295 23.61 -9.21 12.11
CA ASP A 295 23.70 -9.81 13.43
C ASP A 295 22.66 -9.20 14.38
N LEU A 296 22.60 -7.86 14.46
CA LEU A 296 21.58 -7.17 15.24
C LEU A 296 20.16 -7.56 14.80
N ALA A 297 19.92 -7.67 13.49
CA ALA A 297 18.62 -8.09 12.97
C ALA A 297 18.26 -9.53 13.35
N ALA A 298 19.24 -10.45 13.36
CA ALA A 298 19.02 -11.83 13.77
C ALA A 298 18.60 -11.94 15.24
N TRP A 299 19.17 -11.09 16.11
CA TRP A 299 18.76 -10.98 17.50
C TRP A 299 17.39 -10.28 17.67
N ALA A 300 17.15 -9.21 16.90
CA ALA A 300 15.87 -8.49 16.90
C ALA A 300 14.69 -9.38 16.45
N LEU A 301 14.93 -10.30 15.51
CA LEU A 301 13.93 -11.30 15.09
C LEU A 301 13.45 -12.21 16.24
N SER A 302 14.26 -12.33 17.28
CA SER A 302 13.94 -13.06 18.50
C SER A 302 13.53 -12.15 19.66
N GLY A 303 13.33 -10.86 19.41
CA GLY A 303 12.96 -9.86 20.43
C GLY A 303 14.09 -9.49 21.37
N CYS A 304 15.35 -9.69 20.96
CA CYS A 304 16.53 -9.39 21.77
C CYS A 304 17.26 -8.16 21.23
N ARG A 305 17.87 -7.38 22.13
CA ARG A 305 18.64 -6.17 21.83
C ARG A 305 20.03 -6.25 22.48
N PRO A 306 20.95 -7.07 21.92
CA PRO A 306 22.31 -7.18 22.46
C PRO A 306 23.06 -5.85 22.37
N THR A 307 23.87 -5.56 23.39
CA THR A 307 24.81 -4.44 23.37
C THR A 307 26.12 -4.87 22.72
N VAL A 308 27.04 -3.92 22.54
CA VAL A 308 28.39 -4.20 22.03
C VAL A 308 29.14 -5.16 22.96
N GLU A 309 28.99 -5.00 24.28
CA GLU A 309 29.64 -5.85 25.29
C GLU A 309 29.16 -7.30 25.18
N HIS A 310 27.88 -7.53 24.87
CA HIS A 310 27.35 -8.86 24.62
C HIS A 310 28.03 -9.53 23.42
N PHE A 311 28.16 -8.82 22.29
CA PHE A 311 28.85 -9.37 21.13
C PHE A 311 30.34 -9.63 21.40
N GLN A 312 31.03 -8.74 22.10
CA GLN A 312 32.42 -8.96 22.50
C GLN A 312 32.59 -10.16 23.43
N ALA A 313 31.61 -10.41 24.31
CA ALA A 313 31.58 -11.62 25.12
C ALA A 313 31.44 -12.88 24.24
N LEU A 314 30.49 -12.88 23.29
CA LEU A 314 30.28 -14.00 22.38
C LEU A 314 31.50 -14.26 21.48
N ASP A 315 32.18 -13.21 20.99
CA ASP A 315 33.40 -13.31 20.19
C ASP A 315 34.55 -13.97 20.97
N ARG A 316 34.75 -13.57 22.23
CA ARG A 316 35.78 -14.18 23.11
C ARG A 316 35.54 -15.68 23.35
N HIS A 317 34.29 -16.14 23.21
CA HIS A 317 33.92 -17.54 23.33
C HIS A 317 33.79 -18.26 21.98
N GLY A 318 34.19 -17.63 20.87
CA GLY A 318 34.16 -18.23 19.52
C GLY A 318 32.76 -18.42 18.93
N LEU A 319 31.73 -17.79 19.52
CA LEU A 319 30.34 -17.91 19.09
C LEU A 319 29.91 -16.84 18.09
N GLY A 320 30.68 -15.74 18.01
CA GLY A 320 30.63 -14.70 16.97
C GLY A 320 29.27 -14.43 16.31
N SER A 321 29.25 -14.39 14.98
CA SER A 321 28.07 -14.18 14.14
C SER A 321 27.33 -15.48 13.79
N THR A 322 27.79 -16.64 14.28
CA THR A 322 27.26 -17.95 13.88
C THR A 322 26.04 -18.37 14.69
N TYR A 323 25.73 -17.67 15.78
CA TYR A 323 24.61 -17.99 16.66
C TYR A 323 23.65 -16.81 16.86
N SER A 324 22.37 -17.05 16.59
CA SER A 324 21.26 -16.22 17.03
C SER A 324 20.20 -17.10 17.69
N PRO A 325 19.70 -16.73 18.88
CA PRO A 325 18.68 -17.54 19.56
C PRO A 325 17.40 -17.56 18.73
N SER A 326 16.62 -18.65 18.79
CA SER A 326 15.30 -18.70 18.13
C SER A 326 14.21 -18.09 19.02
N ARG A 327 13.22 -17.41 18.42
CA ARG A 327 12.13 -16.77 19.17
C ARG A 327 11.40 -17.75 20.10
N ALA A 328 11.11 -18.96 19.62
CA ALA A 328 10.44 -19.99 20.42
C ALA A 328 11.29 -20.46 21.60
N ALA A 329 12.62 -20.57 21.43
CA ALA A 329 13.51 -20.90 22.54
C ALA A 329 13.56 -19.78 23.58
N MET A 330 13.55 -18.53 23.12
CA MET A 330 13.53 -17.36 23.98
C MET A 330 12.20 -17.22 24.74
N ASP A 331 11.07 -17.48 24.11
CA ASP A 331 9.75 -17.43 24.76
C ASP A 331 9.67 -18.44 25.91
N ARG A 332 10.15 -19.67 25.70
CA ARG A 332 10.25 -20.69 26.75
C ARG A 332 11.19 -20.26 27.89
N LEU A 333 12.37 -19.72 27.56
CA LEU A 333 13.31 -19.27 28.60
C LEU A 333 12.75 -18.11 29.41
N VAL A 334 12.03 -17.18 28.79
CA VAL A 334 11.35 -16.10 29.50
C VAL A 334 10.32 -16.66 30.48
N GLU A 335 9.52 -17.65 30.08
CA GLU A 335 8.56 -18.33 30.96
C GLU A 335 9.26 -19.03 32.14
N VAL A 336 10.39 -19.71 31.90
CA VAL A 336 11.16 -20.35 32.97
C VAL A 336 11.79 -19.32 33.91
N ALA A 337 12.34 -18.23 33.36
CA ALA A 337 12.99 -17.16 34.14
C ALA A 337 12.02 -16.44 35.10
N GLN A 338 10.71 -16.44 34.80
CA GLN A 338 9.68 -15.87 35.68
C GLN A 338 9.55 -16.60 37.02
N ARG A 339 10.08 -17.84 37.14
CA ARG A 339 10.07 -18.61 38.39
C ARG A 339 11.11 -18.14 39.40
N TYR A 340 12.06 -17.31 38.98
CA TYR A 340 13.18 -16.89 39.82
C TYR A 340 13.05 -15.42 40.23
N PRO A 341 13.45 -15.04 41.45
CA PRO A 341 13.59 -13.64 41.83
C PRO A 341 14.60 -12.94 40.91
N LEU A 342 14.25 -11.72 40.46
CA LEU A 342 15.03 -10.90 39.54
C LEU A 342 15.27 -11.59 38.18
N SER A 343 14.20 -11.79 37.41
CA SER A 343 14.29 -12.40 36.09
C SER A 343 15.19 -11.59 35.14
N PRO A 344 16.19 -12.22 34.49
CA PRO A 344 17.03 -11.53 33.51
C PRO A 344 16.21 -10.97 32.36
N SER A 345 16.76 -9.95 31.70
CA SER A 345 16.16 -9.46 30.46
C SER A 345 16.15 -10.55 29.39
N ARG A 346 15.24 -10.45 28.43
CA ARG A 346 15.19 -11.37 27.29
C ARG A 346 16.53 -11.42 26.54
N THR A 347 17.21 -10.29 26.41
CA THR A 347 18.55 -10.22 25.82
C THR A 347 19.56 -11.05 26.61
N GLU A 348 19.61 -10.89 27.94
CA GLU A 348 20.53 -11.64 28.80
C GLU A 348 20.29 -13.14 28.71
N LEU A 349 19.02 -13.58 28.75
CA LEU A 349 18.67 -14.98 28.53
C LEU A 349 19.17 -15.50 27.18
N GLY A 350 19.14 -14.66 26.13
CA GLY A 350 19.63 -15.02 24.80
C GLY A 350 21.15 -15.16 24.76
N VAL A 351 21.88 -14.29 25.45
CA VAL A 351 23.35 -14.37 25.57
C VAL A 351 23.76 -15.56 26.41
N LEU A 352 23.10 -15.81 27.53
CA LEU A 352 23.30 -17.01 28.35
C LEU A 352 23.03 -18.29 27.53
N LEU A 353 21.93 -18.33 26.78
CA LEU A 353 21.62 -19.46 25.90
C LEU A 353 22.71 -19.69 24.84
N SER A 354 23.27 -18.62 24.30
CA SER A 354 24.37 -18.70 23.35
C SER A 354 25.63 -19.30 24.01
N LEU A 355 25.97 -18.84 25.22
CA LEU A 355 27.16 -19.27 25.97
C LEU A 355 27.07 -20.69 26.56
N GLU A 356 25.87 -21.12 26.95
CA GLU A 356 25.58 -22.45 27.49
C GLU A 356 25.23 -23.46 26.40
N GLY A 357 24.83 -23.00 25.21
CA GLY A 357 24.45 -23.82 24.06
C GLY A 357 23.10 -24.52 24.18
N THR A 358 22.51 -24.62 25.38
CA THR A 358 21.25 -25.33 25.62
C THR A 358 20.35 -24.61 26.62
N GLN A 359 19.03 -24.82 26.52
CA GLN A 359 18.07 -24.27 27.48
C GLN A 359 18.32 -24.79 28.90
N ARG A 360 18.59 -26.09 29.04
CA ARG A 360 18.87 -26.71 30.35
C ARG A 360 20.11 -26.12 31.01
N GLY A 361 21.15 -25.80 30.22
CA GLY A 361 22.33 -25.11 30.73
C GLY A 361 21.96 -23.76 31.35
N VAL A 362 21.16 -22.94 30.64
CA VAL A 362 20.67 -21.66 31.17
C VAL A 362 19.86 -21.84 32.46
N GLU A 363 18.96 -22.82 32.51
CA GLU A 363 18.18 -23.12 33.72
C GLU A 363 19.07 -23.43 34.93
N VAL A 364 20.11 -24.26 34.75
CA VAL A 364 21.07 -24.55 35.81
C VAL A 364 21.78 -23.27 36.27
N GLN A 365 22.16 -22.38 35.35
CA GLN A 365 22.75 -21.08 35.75
C GLN A 365 21.75 -20.21 36.52
N LEU A 366 20.47 -20.22 36.14
CA LEU A 366 19.42 -19.51 36.87
C LEU A 366 19.20 -20.09 38.27
N GLU A 367 19.21 -21.41 38.43
CA GLU A 367 19.17 -22.10 39.73
C GLU A 367 20.35 -21.71 40.63
N LEU A 368 21.54 -21.50 40.05
CA LEU A 368 22.76 -21.05 40.75
C LEU A 368 22.79 -19.54 41.02
N GLY A 369 21.73 -18.80 40.70
CA GLY A 369 21.65 -17.36 40.95
C GLY A 369 22.31 -16.47 39.89
N ILE A 370 22.82 -17.03 38.80
CA ILE A 370 23.41 -16.26 37.69
C ILE A 370 22.29 -15.62 36.86
N ARG A 371 22.39 -14.31 36.62
CA ARG A 371 21.38 -13.49 35.94
C ARG A 371 21.92 -12.71 34.75
N SER A 372 23.22 -12.71 34.52
CA SER A 372 23.85 -12.00 33.40
C SER A 372 25.00 -12.78 32.78
N ALA A 373 25.31 -12.47 31.52
CA ALA A 373 26.48 -13.02 30.84
C ALA A 373 27.79 -12.69 31.58
N ALA A 374 27.88 -11.50 32.18
CA ALA A 374 29.04 -11.07 32.95
C ALA A 374 29.27 -11.94 34.20
N GLU A 375 28.20 -12.27 34.93
CA GLU A 375 28.26 -13.18 36.07
C GLU A 375 28.72 -14.58 35.67
N LEU A 376 28.16 -15.13 34.59
CA LEU A 376 28.53 -16.45 34.07
C LEU A 376 30.01 -16.51 33.68
N ILE A 377 30.51 -15.49 32.99
CA ILE A 377 31.92 -15.41 32.60
C ILE A 377 32.81 -15.26 33.84
N GLY A 378 32.35 -14.52 34.85
CA GLY A 378 33.05 -14.33 36.12
C GLY A 378 33.15 -15.60 36.97
N THR A 379 32.17 -16.52 36.91
CA THR A 379 32.22 -17.80 37.62
C THR A 379 33.12 -18.82 36.91
N ARG A 380 33.04 -18.93 35.58
CA ARG A 380 33.90 -19.84 34.79
C ARG A 380 35.39 -19.51 34.88
N ARG A 381 35.75 -18.24 35.12
CA ARG A 381 37.16 -17.84 35.33
C ARG A 381 37.73 -18.28 36.68
N ARG A 382 36.91 -18.43 37.73
CA ARG A 382 37.39 -18.84 39.06
C ARG A 382 37.71 -20.33 39.10
N THR A 383 36.87 -21.16 38.48
CA THR A 383 37.09 -22.62 38.43
C THR A 383 38.36 -23.02 37.67
N TRP A 384 38.82 -22.21 36.72
CA TRP A 384 40.07 -22.43 35.97
C TRP A 384 41.35 -22.01 36.70
N HIS A 385 41.26 -21.14 37.71
CA HIS A 385 42.43 -20.74 38.50
C HIS A 385 42.59 -21.52 39.81
N ASP A 386 41.53 -22.21 40.24
CA ASP A 386 41.50 -23.05 41.44
C ASP A 386 41.67 -24.56 41.15
N SER A 387 41.99 -24.93 39.89
CA SER A 387 42.38 -26.29 39.45
C SER A 387 43.82 -26.27 38.96
#